data_AF-A0A966YRZ9-F1
#
_entry.id   AF-A0A966YRZ9-F1
#
_cell.length_a   1.000
_cell.length_b   1.000
_cell.length_c   1.000
_cell.angle_alpha   90.00
_cell.angle_beta   90.00
_cell.angle_gamma   90.00
#
_symmetry.space_group_name_H-M   'P 1'
#
loop_
_entity.id
_entity.type
_entity.pdbx_description
1 polymer ?
#
loop_
_entity_poly.entity_id
_entity_poly.type
_entity_poly.pdbx_seq_one_letter_code
_entity_poly.pdbx_strand_id
1 'polypeptide(L)'
;MLDVNFFDELRIGLASAENIREWSFGEVKKPETINYRTLKPEKDGLFDEKIFGPTRDWECYCGKYKRVRFKGIICERCGVEVTRAKVRRERMGHIELAAPVTHIWYFKGVPSRLGYLLDLAPKDLEKVIYFAAYMITEVDAEAREEDMPQLEKKLANDRKKIETRRDNDLDVRTKKLEADIAELESEDAKSDVKRKVRESAERELKGIRDRAERELTRLEDVWTRFKNLKVQDLEGDENLYREMRDRYGMYFKGDMGAAAIKKRLETFDLEAEYKILNDLSENGKGAKKTRAIKRLKVVNAFMTTSNHPASMVLDCVPVIPPDLRPMVQLDGGRFATSDLNDLYRR
;
A
#
# COMPACT_ATOMS: atom_id res chain seq x y z
N MET A 1 21.91 23.71 30.97
CA MET A 1 21.53 24.22 29.63
C MET A 1 22.77 24.03 28.78
N LEU A 2 22.77 23.07 27.86
CA LEU A 2 23.86 22.92 26.89
C LEU A 2 23.91 24.21 26.05
N ASP A 3 25.09 24.81 25.91
CA ASP A 3 25.29 26.01 25.12
C ASP A 3 25.08 25.67 23.64
N VAL A 4 24.04 26.24 23.02
CA VAL A 4 23.53 25.87 21.69
C VAL A 4 24.55 26.16 20.57
N ASN A 5 25.61 26.92 20.89
CA ASN A 5 26.64 27.35 19.96
C ASN A 5 27.88 26.45 19.93
N PHE A 6 28.00 25.46 20.81
CA PHE A 6 29.14 24.53 20.84
C PHE A 6 28.70 23.13 20.43
N PHE A 7 28.74 22.86 19.12
CA PHE A 7 28.61 21.53 18.54
C PHE A 7 29.66 21.33 17.45
N ASP A 8 30.27 20.15 17.39
CA ASP A 8 31.28 19.83 16.38
C ASP A 8 30.65 19.48 15.03
N GLU A 9 29.54 18.73 15.05
CA GLU A 9 28.86 18.24 13.85
C GLU A 9 27.33 18.21 14.03
N LEU A 10 26.60 18.36 12.92
CA LEU A 10 25.15 18.19 12.85
C LEU A 10 24.82 17.08 11.85
N ARG A 11 24.14 16.03 12.33
CA ARG A 11 23.76 14.86 11.52
C ARG A 11 22.27 14.84 11.22
N ILE A 12 21.92 14.48 9.99
CA ILE A 12 20.54 14.20 9.56
C ILE A 12 20.44 12.74 9.07
N GLY A 13 19.30 12.10 9.35
CA GLY A 13 19.03 10.71 8.97
C GLY A 13 17.54 10.44 8.82
N LEU A 14 17.19 9.21 8.46
CA LEU A 14 15.79 8.79 8.43
C LEU A 14 15.27 8.56 9.86
N ALA A 15 14.06 9.02 10.12
CA ALA A 15 13.36 8.69 11.36
C ALA A 15 12.63 7.36 11.18
N SER A 16 12.92 6.37 12.03
CA SER A 16 12.07 5.17 12.15
C SER A 16 10.77 5.51 12.87
N ALA A 17 9.78 4.63 12.79
CA ALA A 17 8.56 4.75 13.59
C ALA A 17 8.86 4.77 15.10
N GLU A 18 9.88 4.04 15.54
CA GLU A 18 10.34 4.03 16.94
C GLU A 18 10.87 5.40 17.37
N ASN A 19 11.71 6.04 16.54
CA ASN A 19 12.20 7.39 16.83
C ASN A 19 11.06 8.40 16.96
N ILE A 20 10.05 8.31 16.09
CA ILE A 20 8.87 9.20 16.13
C ILE A 20 8.08 9.00 17.43
N ARG A 21 7.91 7.75 17.88
CA ARG A 21 7.23 7.44 19.15
C ARG A 21 8.04 7.95 20.35
N GLU A 22 9.37 7.84 20.30
CA GLU A 22 10.26 8.35 21.36
C GLU A 22 10.15 9.87 21.52
N TRP A 23 10.05 10.62 20.41
CA TRP A 23 9.89 12.08 20.47
C TRP A 23 8.49 12.53 20.90
N SER A 24 7.52 11.62 20.85
CA SER A 24 6.13 11.96 21.06
C SER A 24 5.73 11.95 22.52
N PHE A 25 4.95 12.95 22.91
CA PHE A 25 4.34 13.03 24.24
C PHE A 25 2.94 12.39 24.30
N GLY A 26 2.44 11.87 23.17
CA GLY A 26 1.14 11.21 23.09
C GLY A 26 0.58 11.14 21.68
N GLU A 27 -0.37 10.22 21.52
CA GLU A 27 -1.06 9.95 20.26
C GLU A 27 -2.26 10.89 20.09
N VAL A 28 -2.36 11.55 18.93
CA VAL A 28 -3.53 12.35 18.54
C VAL A 28 -4.54 11.44 17.88
N LYS A 29 -5.69 11.23 18.53
CA LYS A 29 -6.74 10.30 18.08
C LYS A 29 -7.90 11.00 17.42
N LYS A 30 -8.07 12.29 17.72
CA LYS A 30 -9.27 13.04 17.39
C LYS A 30 -8.97 14.17 16.41
N PRO A 31 -9.81 14.37 15.38
CA PRO A 31 -9.65 15.45 14.41
C PRO A 31 -9.99 16.83 14.99
N GLU A 32 -10.66 16.88 16.15
CA GLU A 32 -11.10 18.12 16.75
C GLU A 32 -9.92 18.99 17.23
N THR A 33 -10.10 20.32 17.11
CA THR A 33 -9.11 21.30 17.52
C THR A 33 -9.46 21.89 18.89
N ILE A 34 -10.36 22.87 18.90
CA ILE A 34 -10.82 23.58 20.10
C ILE A 34 -12.34 23.65 20.12
N ASN A 35 -12.90 23.71 21.31
CA ASN A 35 -14.33 23.92 21.48
C ASN A 35 -14.69 25.38 21.20
N TYR A 36 -15.60 25.63 20.26
CA TYR A 36 -15.99 26.98 19.85
C TYR A 36 -16.66 27.82 20.97
N ARG A 37 -17.27 27.18 21.98
CA ARG A 37 -17.93 27.89 23.10
C ARG A 37 -16.95 28.25 24.21
N THR A 38 -16.12 27.29 24.61
CA THR A 38 -15.23 27.45 25.77
C THR A 38 -13.83 27.91 25.40
N LEU A 39 -13.49 27.90 24.10
CA LEU A 39 -12.16 28.15 23.55
C LEU A 39 -11.08 27.22 24.12
N LYS A 40 -11.48 26.13 24.76
CA LYS A 40 -10.57 25.13 25.31
C LYS A 40 -10.24 24.07 24.26
N PRO A 41 -8.99 23.57 24.22
CA PRO A 41 -8.64 22.41 23.40
C PRO A 41 -9.49 21.19 23.72
N GLU A 42 -9.84 20.43 22.69
CA GLU A 42 -10.49 19.13 22.87
C GLU A 42 -9.46 18.07 23.30
N LYS A 43 -9.88 17.15 24.17
CA LYS A 43 -9.00 16.06 24.65
C LYS A 43 -8.70 15.07 23.54
N ASP A 44 -7.46 14.58 23.50
CA ASP A 44 -6.90 13.70 22.45
C ASP A 44 -6.91 14.31 21.03
N GLY A 45 -7.21 15.61 20.91
CA GLY A 45 -7.27 16.35 19.66
C GLY A 45 -5.96 17.03 19.27
N LEU A 46 -5.99 17.79 18.16
CA LEU A 46 -4.79 18.42 17.58
C LEU A 46 -4.13 19.49 18.47
N PHE A 47 -4.83 19.98 19.50
CA PHE A 47 -4.33 20.99 20.42
C PHE A 47 -4.29 20.51 21.87
N ASP A 48 -4.50 19.21 22.12
CA ASP A 48 -4.66 18.63 23.46
C ASP A 48 -3.53 19.04 24.42
N GLU A 49 -3.93 19.58 25.57
CA GLU A 49 -3.01 20.03 26.60
C GLU A 49 -2.28 18.87 27.29
N LYS A 50 -2.86 17.67 27.28
CA LYS A 50 -2.22 16.48 27.87
C LYS A 50 -0.95 16.11 27.08
N ILE A 51 -1.01 16.19 25.75
CA ILE A 51 0.07 15.83 24.85
C ILE A 51 1.06 16.99 24.72
N PHE A 52 0.56 18.15 24.27
CA PHE A 52 1.43 19.28 23.89
C PHE A 52 1.82 20.18 25.06
N GLY A 53 1.14 20.07 26.21
CA GLY A 53 1.34 20.90 27.39
C GLY A 53 0.27 22.00 27.55
N PRO A 54 0.28 22.73 28.67
CA PRO A 54 -0.81 23.62 29.05
C PRO A 54 -0.87 24.89 28.18
N THR A 55 -2.08 25.37 27.86
CA THR A 55 -2.27 26.61 27.09
C THR A 55 -1.84 27.86 27.86
N ARG A 56 -1.97 27.82 29.19
CA ARG A 56 -1.60 28.92 30.10
C ARG A 56 -0.54 28.46 31.08
N ASP A 57 0.36 29.37 31.45
CA ASP A 57 1.43 29.08 32.39
C ASP A 57 0.88 28.57 33.73
N TRP A 58 1.36 27.39 34.15
CA TRP A 58 1.07 26.79 35.45
C TRP A 58 -0.44 26.50 35.70
N GLU A 59 -1.21 26.28 34.64
CA GLU A 59 -2.64 25.93 34.71
C GLU A 59 -2.91 24.62 33.97
N CYS A 60 -3.54 23.66 34.64
CA CYS A 60 -4.01 22.44 34.00
C CYS A 60 -5.41 22.62 33.35
N TYR A 61 -5.74 21.81 32.36
CA TYR A 61 -7.02 21.83 31.62
C TYR A 61 -8.28 21.94 32.50
N CYS A 62 -8.36 21.11 33.55
CA CYS A 62 -9.51 21.05 34.45
C CYS A 62 -9.53 22.17 35.50
N GLY A 63 -8.44 22.91 35.66
CA GLY A 63 -8.30 23.97 36.64
C GLY A 63 -8.12 23.52 38.09
N LYS A 64 -7.93 22.22 38.38
CA LYS A 64 -7.63 21.68 39.73
C LYS A 64 -6.33 22.27 40.28
N TYR A 65 -5.27 22.24 39.46
CA TYR A 65 -3.98 22.82 39.77
C TYR A 65 -3.79 24.12 38.99
N LYS A 66 -3.59 25.21 39.74
CA LYS A 66 -3.26 26.54 39.23
C LYS A 66 -2.16 27.14 40.11
N ARG A 67 -1.28 27.96 39.50
CA ARG A 67 -0.13 28.66 40.12
C ARG A 67 1.15 27.83 40.18
N VAL A 68 2.27 28.54 40.26
CA VAL A 68 3.66 28.02 40.22
C VAL A 68 3.97 26.95 41.28
N ARG A 69 3.26 26.95 42.41
CA ARG A 69 3.46 26.00 43.53
C ARG A 69 3.28 24.53 43.14
N PHE A 70 2.56 24.24 42.06
CA PHE A 70 2.30 22.87 41.57
C PHE A 70 3.19 22.50 40.37
N LYS A 71 4.32 23.21 40.18
CA LYS A 71 5.28 22.96 39.09
C LYS A 71 5.67 21.47 39.02
N GLY A 72 5.56 20.89 37.82
CA GLY A 72 5.97 19.51 37.54
C GLY A 72 4.99 18.43 37.98
N ILE A 73 3.84 18.81 38.58
CA ILE A 73 2.80 17.84 38.94
C ILE A 73 1.97 17.50 37.70
N ILE A 74 1.78 16.21 37.43
CA ILE A 74 0.85 15.70 36.43
C ILE A 74 -0.53 15.58 37.07
N CYS A 75 -1.54 16.24 36.50
CA CYS A 75 -2.86 16.26 37.10
C CYS A 75 -3.57 14.89 36.99
N GLU A 76 -3.99 14.29 38.11
CA GLU A 76 -4.73 13.02 38.13
C GLU A 76 -6.06 13.03 37.35
N ARG A 77 -6.70 14.20 37.18
CA ARG A 77 -8.01 14.31 36.51
C ARG A 77 -7.92 14.51 35.00
N CYS A 78 -6.93 15.29 34.55
CA CYS A 78 -6.81 15.65 33.13
C CYS A 78 -5.52 15.19 32.47
N GLY A 79 -4.55 14.65 33.23
CA GLY A 79 -3.26 14.20 32.72
C GLY A 79 -2.31 15.31 32.27
N VAL A 80 -2.72 16.58 32.37
CA VAL A 80 -1.89 17.73 31.97
C VAL A 80 -0.82 17.99 33.00
N GLU A 81 0.41 18.12 32.54
CA GLU A 81 1.55 18.53 33.34
C GLU A 81 1.54 20.05 33.57
N VAL A 82 1.68 20.47 34.83
CA VAL A 82 1.69 21.88 35.20
C VAL A 82 3.10 22.47 34.98
N THR A 83 3.29 23.04 33.79
CA THR A 83 4.54 23.69 33.34
C THR A 83 4.25 25.02 32.63
N ARG A 84 5.27 25.65 32.04
CA ARG A 84 5.10 26.85 31.20
C ARG A 84 4.52 26.48 29.85
N ALA A 85 3.68 27.34 29.27
CA ALA A 85 3.10 27.15 27.94
C ALA A 85 4.16 27.07 26.83
N LYS A 86 5.38 27.58 27.06
CA LYS A 86 6.51 27.51 26.11
C LYS A 86 6.78 26.09 25.59
N VAL A 87 6.50 25.05 26.37
CA VAL A 87 6.69 23.65 25.94
C VAL A 87 5.84 23.28 24.71
N ARG A 88 4.75 24.02 24.43
CA ARG A 88 3.88 23.85 23.25
C ARG A 88 4.55 24.22 21.93
N ARG A 89 5.75 24.80 21.96
CA ARG A 89 6.62 25.00 20.80
C ARG A 89 7.60 23.86 20.55
N GLU A 90 7.78 22.97 21.52
CA GLU A 90 8.86 21.97 21.54
C GLU A 90 8.32 20.52 21.57
N ARG A 91 7.18 20.27 22.22
CA ARG A 91 6.58 18.93 22.35
C ARG A 91 5.90 18.48 21.07
N MET A 92 6.33 17.34 20.52
CA MET A 92 5.69 16.71 19.37
C MET A 92 4.62 15.71 19.81
N GLY A 93 3.61 15.54 18.96
CA GLY A 93 2.65 14.43 19.03
C GLY A 93 2.98 13.40 17.94
N HIS A 94 2.22 12.31 17.90
CA HIS A 94 2.22 11.42 16.73
C HIS A 94 0.81 10.91 16.45
N ILE A 95 0.60 10.39 15.25
CA ILE A 95 -0.60 9.66 14.86
C ILE A 95 -0.14 8.26 14.48
N GLU A 96 -0.70 7.24 15.13
CA GLU A 96 -0.47 5.84 14.75
C GLU A 96 -1.37 5.51 13.55
N LEU A 97 -0.77 4.98 12.48
CA LEU A 97 -1.50 4.68 11.26
C LEU A 97 -2.01 3.24 11.30
N ALA A 98 -3.29 3.05 10.94
CA ALA A 98 -3.87 1.72 10.79
C ALA A 98 -3.26 0.93 9.62
N ALA A 99 -2.72 1.64 8.62
CA ALA A 99 -2.03 1.05 7.48
C ALA A 99 -0.75 1.86 7.20
N PRO A 100 0.37 1.20 6.83
CA PRO A 100 1.61 1.89 6.50
C PRO A 100 1.41 2.83 5.30
N VAL A 101 2.18 3.93 5.25
CA VAL A 101 2.16 4.91 4.16
C VAL A 101 3.59 5.23 3.72
N THR A 102 3.86 5.24 2.42
CA THR A 102 5.19 5.63 1.91
C THR A 102 5.40 7.13 2.03
N HIS A 103 6.57 7.56 2.50
CA HIS A 103 6.91 8.98 2.51
C HIS A 103 7.16 9.49 1.07
N ILE A 104 6.40 10.51 0.67
CA ILE A 104 6.32 10.99 -0.72
C ILE A 104 7.66 11.41 -1.33
N TRP A 105 8.59 11.96 -0.54
CA TRP A 105 9.92 12.36 -1.02
C TRP A 105 10.73 11.21 -1.62
N TYR A 106 10.61 9.98 -1.09
CA TYR A 106 11.35 8.83 -1.59
C TYR A 106 10.65 8.14 -2.77
N PHE A 107 9.35 8.39 -2.92
CA PHE A 107 8.53 7.86 -4.00
C PHE A 107 8.49 8.80 -5.22
N LYS A 108 7.93 10.00 -5.09
CA LYS A 108 7.75 10.99 -6.19
C LYS A 108 8.96 11.88 -6.44
N GLY A 109 9.95 11.90 -5.53
CA GLY A 109 11.21 12.61 -5.77
C GLY A 109 11.88 12.13 -7.06
N VAL A 110 12.45 13.05 -7.85
CA VAL A 110 13.13 12.69 -9.10
C VAL A 110 14.65 12.75 -8.86
N PRO A 111 15.39 11.62 -8.94
CA PRO A 111 14.91 10.26 -9.21
C PRO A 111 14.34 9.56 -7.96
N SER A 112 13.41 8.63 -8.19
CA SER A 112 12.74 7.89 -7.11
C SER A 112 13.73 7.02 -6.37
N ARG A 113 13.86 7.22 -5.05
CA ARG A 113 14.80 6.45 -4.22
C ARG A 113 14.30 5.03 -4.02
N LEU A 114 13.01 4.86 -3.80
CA LEU A 114 12.35 3.55 -3.75
C LEU A 114 12.45 2.82 -5.09
N GLY A 115 12.22 3.52 -6.20
CA GLY A 115 12.35 2.93 -7.54
C GLY A 115 13.78 2.44 -7.83
N TYR A 116 14.82 3.19 -7.42
CA TYR A 116 16.20 2.74 -7.58
C TYR A 116 16.58 1.61 -6.63
N LEU A 117 16.08 1.60 -5.41
CA LEU A 117 16.36 0.54 -4.46
C LEU A 117 15.75 -0.79 -4.93
N LEU A 118 14.46 -0.80 -5.26
CA LEU A 118 13.73 -1.99 -5.68
C LEU A 118 13.86 -2.30 -7.18
N ASP A 119 14.58 -1.50 -7.97
CA ASP A 119 14.61 -1.60 -9.45
C ASP A 119 13.26 -1.45 -10.17
N LEU A 120 12.28 -0.81 -9.53
CA LEU A 120 10.95 -0.62 -10.08
C LEU A 120 10.83 0.70 -10.84
N ALA A 121 10.07 0.69 -11.93
CA ALA A 121 9.73 1.92 -12.63
C ALA A 121 8.79 2.78 -11.75
N PRO A 122 8.91 4.12 -11.75
CA PRO A 122 8.06 4.99 -10.94
C PRO A 122 6.56 4.80 -11.19
N LYS A 123 6.15 4.52 -12.43
CA LYS A 123 4.74 4.25 -12.80
C LYS A 123 4.21 2.96 -12.18
N ASP A 124 5.06 1.96 -12.05
CA ASP A 124 4.67 0.66 -11.52
C ASP A 124 4.63 0.71 -9.99
N LEU A 125 5.59 1.41 -9.37
CA LEU A 125 5.57 1.71 -7.94
C LEU A 125 4.32 2.54 -7.56
N GLU A 126 3.91 3.46 -8.42
CA GLU A 126 2.67 4.24 -8.26
C GLU A 126 1.41 3.35 -8.24
N LYS A 127 1.33 2.37 -9.14
CA LYS A 127 0.21 1.42 -9.16
C LYS A 127 0.13 0.62 -7.86
N VAL A 128 1.27 0.21 -7.30
CA VAL A 128 1.28 -0.57 -6.05
C VAL A 128 0.87 0.30 -4.87
N ILE A 129 1.51 1.47 -4.70
CA ILE A 129 1.26 2.36 -3.55
C ILE A 129 -0.20 2.85 -3.51
N TYR A 130 -0.80 3.14 -4.67
CA TYR A 130 -2.19 3.59 -4.77
C TYR A 130 -3.19 2.45 -5.05
N PHE A 131 -2.87 1.21 -4.65
CA PHE A 131 -3.80 0.06 -4.66
C PHE A 131 -4.38 -0.31 -6.04
N ALA A 132 -3.68 -0.01 -7.13
CA ALA A 132 -4.07 -0.37 -8.49
C ALA A 132 -3.46 -1.70 -8.98
N ALA A 133 -2.40 -2.20 -8.33
CA ALA A 133 -1.78 -3.49 -8.66
C ALA A 133 -1.26 -4.19 -7.40
N TYR A 134 -1.33 -5.52 -7.38
CA TYR A 134 -0.70 -6.35 -6.36
C TYR A 134 0.80 -6.47 -6.64
N MET A 135 1.61 -6.49 -5.57
CA MET A 135 3.02 -6.87 -5.63
C MET A 135 3.19 -8.20 -4.91
N ILE A 136 3.89 -9.14 -5.55
CA ILE A 136 4.23 -10.43 -4.94
C ILE A 136 5.35 -10.20 -3.91
N THR A 137 5.06 -10.49 -2.64
CA THR A 137 5.98 -10.27 -1.52
C THR A 137 6.77 -11.52 -1.17
N GLU A 138 6.15 -12.70 -1.31
CA GLU A 138 6.77 -13.99 -0.97
C GLU A 138 6.40 -15.02 -2.05
N VAL A 139 7.37 -15.89 -2.39
CA VAL A 139 7.17 -17.07 -3.23
C VAL A 139 7.94 -18.22 -2.61
N ASP A 140 7.23 -19.27 -2.22
CA ASP A 140 7.82 -20.52 -1.77
C ASP A 140 8.21 -21.36 -3.00
N ALA A 141 9.49 -21.27 -3.38
CA ALA A 141 9.99 -21.97 -4.54
C ALA A 141 10.10 -23.48 -4.31
N GLU A 142 10.43 -23.90 -3.08
CA GLU A 142 10.64 -25.30 -2.72
C GLU A 142 9.33 -26.07 -2.75
N ALA A 143 8.31 -25.59 -2.01
CA ALA A 143 6.99 -26.21 -2.00
C ALA A 143 6.36 -26.21 -3.41
N ARG A 144 6.56 -25.13 -4.18
CA ARG A 144 6.08 -25.06 -5.56
C ARG A 144 6.70 -26.15 -6.43
N GLU A 145 8.01 -26.36 -6.34
CA GLU A 145 8.72 -27.36 -7.15
C GLU A 145 8.34 -28.80 -6.77
N GLU A 146 8.18 -29.07 -5.48
CA GLU A 146 7.75 -30.39 -4.97
C GLU A 146 6.34 -30.76 -5.48
N ASP A 147 5.39 -29.84 -5.39
CA ASP A 147 4.00 -30.09 -5.77
C ASP A 147 3.71 -29.90 -7.27
N MET A 148 4.68 -29.42 -8.06
CA MET A 148 4.49 -29.15 -9.50
C MET A 148 3.84 -30.29 -10.29
N PRO A 149 4.25 -31.57 -10.14
CA PRO A 149 3.64 -32.67 -10.87
C PRO A 149 2.16 -32.87 -10.52
N GLN A 150 1.79 -32.65 -9.26
CA GLN A 150 0.40 -32.76 -8.81
C GLN A 150 -0.44 -31.59 -9.34
N LEU A 151 0.11 -30.38 -9.34
CA LEU A 151 -0.54 -29.18 -9.87
C LEU A 151 -0.77 -29.30 -11.38
N GLU A 152 0.19 -29.80 -12.15
CA GLU A 152 0.04 -30.06 -13.60
C GLU A 152 -1.07 -31.08 -13.88
N LYS A 153 -1.14 -32.16 -13.08
CA LYS A 153 -2.22 -33.14 -13.21
C LYS A 153 -3.58 -32.53 -12.88
N LYS A 154 -3.67 -31.68 -11.86
CA LYS A 154 -4.90 -30.97 -11.50
C LYS A 154 -5.35 -30.01 -12.61
N LEU A 155 -4.43 -29.26 -13.19
CA LEU A 155 -4.68 -28.39 -14.34
C LEU A 155 -5.23 -29.17 -15.54
N ALA A 156 -4.60 -30.30 -15.87
CA ALA A 156 -5.04 -31.15 -16.97
C ALA A 156 -6.46 -31.69 -16.75
N ASN A 157 -6.80 -32.07 -15.51
CA ASN A 157 -8.15 -32.49 -15.15
C ASN A 157 -9.17 -31.35 -15.28
N ASP A 158 -8.83 -30.15 -14.84
CA ASP A 158 -9.71 -28.98 -14.94
C ASP A 158 -9.95 -28.58 -16.41
N ARG A 159 -8.89 -28.60 -17.23
CA ARG A 159 -8.99 -28.42 -18.69
C ARG A 159 -9.93 -29.45 -19.31
N LYS A 160 -9.76 -30.73 -18.98
CA LYS A 160 -10.60 -31.81 -19.50
C LYS A 160 -12.07 -31.64 -19.10
N LYS A 161 -12.36 -31.15 -17.89
CA LYS A 161 -13.75 -30.86 -17.46
C LYS A 161 -14.38 -29.76 -18.31
N ILE A 162 -13.64 -28.69 -18.61
CA ILE A 162 -14.12 -27.59 -19.46
C ILE A 162 -14.36 -28.09 -20.89
N GLU A 163 -13.43 -28.86 -21.44
CA GLU A 163 -13.55 -29.46 -22.78
C GLU A 163 -14.74 -30.42 -22.86
N THR A 164 -14.90 -31.31 -21.87
CA THR A 164 -16.03 -32.26 -21.83
C THR A 164 -17.38 -31.53 -21.71
N ARG A 165 -17.45 -30.48 -20.87
CA ARG A 165 -18.67 -29.66 -20.75
C ARG A 165 -19.00 -28.95 -22.06
N ARG A 166 -17.99 -28.36 -22.71
CA ARG A 166 -18.14 -27.73 -24.04
C ARG A 166 -18.68 -28.74 -25.05
N ASP A 167 -18.10 -29.93 -25.12
CA ASP A 167 -18.48 -30.94 -26.11
C ASP A 167 -19.90 -31.45 -25.87
N ASN A 168 -20.31 -31.62 -24.61
CA ASN A 168 -21.69 -31.96 -24.26
C ASN A 168 -22.67 -30.84 -24.62
N ASP A 169 -22.35 -29.58 -24.31
CA ASP A 169 -23.21 -28.43 -24.64
C ASP A 169 -23.36 -28.27 -26.17
N LEU A 170 -22.28 -28.51 -26.93
CA LEU A 170 -22.30 -28.50 -28.39
C LEU A 170 -23.13 -29.66 -28.94
N ASP A 171 -22.99 -30.87 -28.42
CA ASP A 171 -23.77 -32.04 -28.84
C ASP A 171 -25.26 -31.83 -28.58
N VAL A 172 -25.64 -31.39 -27.37
CA VAL A 172 -27.03 -31.09 -27.01
C VAL A 172 -27.61 -30.01 -27.92
N ARG A 173 -26.86 -28.93 -28.19
CA ARG A 173 -27.35 -27.85 -29.05
C ARG A 173 -27.45 -28.26 -30.52
N THR A 174 -26.52 -29.09 -31.00
CA THR A 174 -26.52 -29.61 -32.37
C THR A 174 -27.70 -30.55 -32.58
N LYS A 175 -27.96 -31.48 -31.66
CA LYS A 175 -29.15 -32.35 -31.68
C LYS A 175 -30.45 -31.55 -31.66
N LYS A 176 -30.51 -30.48 -30.86
CA LYS A 176 -31.66 -29.57 -30.85
C LYS A 176 -31.83 -28.87 -32.20
N LEU A 177 -30.75 -28.39 -32.82
CA LEU A 177 -30.80 -27.77 -34.15
C LEU A 177 -31.32 -28.77 -35.21
N GLU A 178 -30.85 -30.02 -35.18
CA GLU A 178 -31.34 -31.06 -36.09
C GLU A 178 -32.83 -31.33 -35.90
N ALA A 179 -33.30 -31.40 -34.65
CA ALA A 179 -34.72 -31.56 -34.33
C ALA A 179 -35.55 -30.34 -34.79
N ASP A 180 -35.09 -29.12 -34.51
CA ASP A 180 -35.74 -27.87 -34.93
C ASP A 180 -35.87 -27.80 -36.47
N ILE A 181 -34.84 -28.24 -37.21
CA ILE A 181 -34.86 -28.29 -38.68
C ILE A 181 -35.83 -29.37 -39.19
N ALA A 182 -35.82 -30.55 -38.58
CA ALA A 182 -36.72 -31.65 -38.96
C ALA A 182 -38.19 -31.29 -38.73
N GLU A 183 -38.51 -30.60 -37.63
CA GLU A 183 -39.86 -30.09 -37.35
C GLU A 183 -40.29 -29.06 -38.41
N LEU A 184 -39.43 -28.09 -38.74
CA LEU A 184 -39.68 -27.11 -39.81
C LEU A 184 -39.75 -27.72 -41.21
N GLU A 185 -39.10 -28.86 -41.44
CA GLU A 185 -39.26 -29.66 -42.66
C GLU A 185 -40.62 -30.37 -42.71
N SER A 186 -41.09 -30.89 -41.58
CA SER A 186 -42.42 -31.52 -41.48
C SER A 186 -43.57 -30.52 -41.63
N GLU A 187 -43.38 -29.27 -41.22
CA GLU A 187 -44.36 -28.18 -41.34
C GLU A 187 -44.31 -27.44 -42.70
N ASP A 188 -43.47 -27.90 -43.63
CA ASP A 188 -43.26 -27.30 -44.97
C ASP A 188 -42.91 -25.80 -44.93
N ALA A 189 -42.12 -25.42 -43.91
CA ALA A 189 -41.73 -24.02 -43.70
C ALA A 189 -40.83 -23.50 -44.84
N LYS A 190 -40.99 -22.21 -45.18
CA LYS A 190 -40.20 -21.53 -46.22
C LYS A 190 -38.69 -21.64 -45.97
N SER A 191 -37.93 -21.75 -47.06
CA SER A 191 -36.46 -21.85 -47.01
C SER A 191 -35.77 -20.70 -46.25
N ASP A 192 -36.33 -19.48 -46.31
CA ASP A 192 -35.81 -18.32 -45.56
C ASP A 192 -35.94 -18.50 -44.04
N VAL A 193 -36.99 -19.17 -43.57
CA VAL A 193 -37.22 -19.45 -42.14
C VAL A 193 -36.23 -20.49 -41.64
N LYS A 194 -36.03 -21.58 -42.40
CA LYS A 194 -35.02 -22.62 -42.10
C LYS A 194 -33.61 -22.04 -42.05
N ARG A 195 -33.26 -21.13 -42.98
CA ARG A 195 -31.98 -20.43 -42.99
C ARG A 195 -31.77 -19.59 -41.73
N LYS A 196 -32.77 -18.79 -41.32
CA LYS A 196 -32.68 -17.95 -40.11
C LYS A 196 -32.49 -18.77 -38.83
N VAL A 197 -33.16 -19.92 -38.72
CA VAL A 197 -33.00 -20.82 -37.57
C VAL A 197 -31.61 -21.45 -37.55
N ARG A 198 -31.08 -21.87 -38.71
CA ARG A 198 -29.70 -22.35 -38.82
C ARG A 198 -28.68 -21.27 -38.44
N GLU A 199 -28.81 -20.05 -38.96
CA GLU A 199 -27.94 -18.92 -38.61
C GLU A 199 -27.99 -18.58 -37.11
N SER A 200 -29.18 -18.63 -36.50
CA SER A 200 -29.32 -18.41 -35.04
C SER A 200 -28.61 -19.50 -34.24
N ALA A 201 -28.79 -20.77 -34.59
CA ALA A 201 -28.14 -21.87 -33.90
C ALA A 201 -26.61 -21.87 -34.11
N GLU A 202 -26.13 -21.51 -35.30
CA GLU A 202 -24.69 -21.33 -35.55
C GLU A 202 -24.09 -20.22 -34.67
N ARG A 203 -24.80 -19.11 -34.46
CA ARG A 203 -24.38 -18.07 -33.52
C ARG A 203 -24.32 -18.57 -32.08
N GLU A 204 -25.29 -19.38 -31.66
CA GLU A 204 -25.31 -19.97 -30.32
C GLU A 204 -24.18 -21.00 -30.14
N LEU A 205 -23.94 -21.87 -31.11
CA LEU A 205 -22.83 -22.82 -31.13
C LEU A 205 -21.48 -22.09 -31.07
N LYS A 206 -21.32 -21.00 -31.84
CA LYS A 206 -20.15 -20.14 -31.75
C LYS A 206 -20.02 -19.52 -30.35
N GLY A 207 -21.10 -19.02 -29.77
CA GLY A 207 -21.10 -18.48 -28.40
C GLY A 207 -20.72 -19.51 -27.33
N ILE A 208 -21.07 -20.80 -27.51
CA ILE A 208 -20.63 -21.88 -26.61
C ILE A 208 -19.11 -22.10 -26.75
N ARG A 209 -18.60 -22.17 -27.99
CA ARG A 209 -17.15 -22.33 -28.24
C ARG A 209 -16.35 -21.16 -27.67
N ASP A 210 -16.73 -19.93 -28.01
CA ASP A 210 -16.04 -18.71 -27.59
C ASP A 210 -16.01 -18.59 -26.05
N ARG A 211 -17.07 -19.02 -25.35
CA ARG A 211 -17.09 -19.04 -23.87
C ARG A 211 -16.11 -20.07 -23.30
N ALA A 212 -16.15 -21.31 -23.79
CA ALA A 212 -15.25 -22.35 -23.34
C ALA A 212 -13.78 -22.01 -23.63
N GLU A 213 -13.51 -21.42 -24.80
CA GLU A 213 -12.16 -20.99 -25.20
C GLU A 213 -11.63 -19.90 -24.28
N ARG A 214 -12.44 -18.88 -23.93
CA ARG A 214 -12.04 -17.85 -22.94
C ARG A 214 -11.73 -18.45 -21.57
N GLU A 215 -12.50 -19.43 -21.11
CA GLU A 215 -12.22 -20.12 -19.84
C GLU A 215 -10.91 -20.91 -19.90
N LEU A 216 -10.63 -21.58 -21.01
CA LEU A 216 -9.37 -22.29 -21.23
C LEU A 216 -8.18 -21.33 -21.29
N THR A 217 -8.28 -20.24 -22.04
CA THR A 217 -7.24 -19.21 -22.11
C THR A 217 -6.98 -18.60 -20.73
N ARG A 218 -8.03 -18.27 -19.97
CA ARG A 218 -7.87 -17.76 -18.60
C ARG A 218 -7.14 -18.76 -17.71
N LEU A 219 -7.51 -20.04 -17.78
CA LEU A 219 -6.86 -21.10 -17.01
C LEU A 219 -5.37 -21.23 -17.37
N GLU A 220 -5.03 -21.14 -18.65
CA GLU A 220 -3.66 -21.17 -19.16
C GLU A 220 -2.86 -19.91 -18.75
N ASP A 221 -3.48 -18.73 -18.75
CA ASP A 221 -2.88 -17.48 -18.30
C ASP A 221 -2.54 -17.53 -16.80
N VAL A 222 -3.48 -17.97 -15.97
CA VAL A 222 -3.28 -18.15 -14.52
C VAL A 222 -2.13 -19.11 -14.26
N TRP A 223 -2.11 -20.24 -14.97
CA TRP A 223 -1.05 -21.24 -14.84
C TRP A 223 0.32 -20.71 -15.25
N THR A 224 0.38 -20.08 -16.42
CA THR A 224 1.62 -19.52 -16.98
C THR A 224 2.17 -18.44 -16.07
N ARG A 225 1.29 -17.61 -15.47
CA ARG A 225 1.71 -16.58 -14.54
C ARG A 225 2.23 -17.15 -13.24
N PHE A 226 1.53 -18.12 -12.65
CA PHE A 226 1.95 -18.81 -11.42
C PHE A 226 3.32 -19.50 -11.58
N LYS A 227 3.52 -20.21 -12.68
CA LYS A 227 4.77 -20.96 -12.95
C LYS A 227 5.99 -20.04 -13.01
N ASN A 228 5.83 -18.85 -13.59
CA ASN A 228 6.91 -17.87 -13.76
C ASN A 228 6.95 -16.81 -12.64
N LEU A 229 6.13 -16.96 -11.60
CA LEU A 229 5.98 -15.95 -10.55
C LEU A 229 7.29 -15.80 -9.76
N LYS A 230 7.71 -14.54 -9.59
CA LYS A 230 8.87 -14.15 -8.81
C LYS A 230 8.48 -13.13 -7.74
N VAL A 231 9.28 -13.05 -6.68
CA VAL A 231 9.17 -11.95 -5.71
C VAL A 231 9.35 -10.63 -6.46
N GLN A 232 8.53 -9.64 -6.11
CA GLN A 232 8.48 -8.30 -6.70
C GLN A 232 7.76 -8.18 -8.05
N ASP A 233 7.28 -9.28 -8.63
CA ASP A 233 6.38 -9.24 -9.78
C ASP A 233 5.09 -8.48 -9.44
N LEU A 234 4.50 -7.84 -10.45
CA LEU A 234 3.31 -7.01 -10.30
C LEU A 234 2.14 -7.58 -11.08
N GLU A 235 0.99 -7.72 -10.41
CA GLU A 235 -0.29 -8.12 -11.03
C GLU A 235 -1.28 -6.97 -11.02
N GLY A 236 -1.58 -6.44 -12.21
CA GLY A 236 -2.62 -5.42 -12.39
C GLY A 236 -4.03 -5.97 -12.65
N ASP A 237 -4.17 -7.21 -13.12
CA ASP A 237 -5.48 -7.84 -13.30
C ASP A 237 -5.95 -8.46 -11.99
N GLU A 238 -6.95 -7.84 -11.37
CA GLU A 238 -7.53 -8.30 -10.11
C GLU A 238 -8.15 -9.70 -10.24
N ASN A 239 -8.79 -10.02 -11.37
CA ASN A 239 -9.44 -11.31 -11.56
C ASN A 239 -8.38 -12.41 -11.68
N LEU A 240 -7.31 -12.15 -12.44
CA LEU A 240 -6.18 -13.07 -12.56
C LEU A 240 -5.53 -13.32 -11.20
N TYR A 241 -5.27 -12.27 -10.43
CA TYR A 241 -4.68 -12.40 -9.09
C TYR A 241 -5.59 -13.18 -8.13
N ARG A 242 -6.90 -12.91 -8.16
CA ARG A 242 -7.88 -13.61 -7.32
C ARG A 242 -7.93 -15.10 -7.65
N GLU A 243 -8.03 -15.47 -8.92
CA GLU A 243 -8.02 -16.87 -9.35
C GLU A 243 -6.68 -17.56 -9.03
N MET A 244 -5.56 -16.86 -9.21
CA MET A 244 -4.24 -17.36 -8.85
C MET A 244 -4.14 -17.63 -7.34
N ARG A 245 -4.67 -16.72 -6.51
CA ARG A 245 -4.71 -16.88 -5.05
C ARG A 245 -5.64 -18.03 -4.63
N ASP A 246 -6.80 -18.17 -5.25
CA ASP A 246 -7.76 -19.23 -4.92
C ASP A 246 -7.20 -20.62 -5.26
N ARG A 247 -6.41 -20.74 -6.34
CA ARG A 247 -5.82 -22.00 -6.78
C ARG A 247 -4.48 -22.32 -6.10
N TYR A 248 -3.63 -21.30 -5.92
CA TYR A 248 -2.22 -21.46 -5.58
C TYR A 248 -1.75 -20.56 -4.44
N GLY A 249 -2.66 -19.93 -3.68
CA GLY A 249 -2.32 -18.99 -2.61
C GLY A 249 -1.53 -19.57 -1.43
N MET A 250 -1.29 -20.88 -1.41
CA MET A 250 -0.37 -21.51 -0.45
C MET A 250 1.11 -21.27 -0.80
N TYR A 251 1.44 -21.11 -2.09
CA TYR A 251 2.82 -21.05 -2.58
C TYR A 251 3.36 -19.62 -2.72
N PHE A 252 2.49 -18.61 -2.62
CA PHE A 252 2.91 -17.22 -2.76
C PHE A 252 2.01 -16.30 -1.94
N LYS A 253 2.55 -15.14 -1.59
CA LYS A 253 1.77 -14.03 -1.02
C LYS A 253 1.98 -12.79 -1.86
N GLY A 254 0.90 -12.04 -2.04
CA GLY A 254 0.95 -10.72 -2.64
C GLY A 254 0.10 -9.74 -1.84
N ASP A 255 0.58 -8.52 -1.76
CA ASP A 255 -0.05 -7.43 -1.04
C ASP A 255 -0.16 -6.20 -1.95
N MET A 256 -1.00 -5.25 -1.55
CA MET A 256 -1.13 -3.94 -2.20
C MET A 256 -0.66 -2.82 -1.26
N GLY A 257 -0.53 -1.63 -1.81
CA GLY A 257 -0.25 -0.43 -1.04
C GLY A 257 1.17 -0.36 -0.52
N ALA A 258 1.40 0.58 0.40
CA ALA A 258 2.70 0.75 1.03
C ALA A 258 3.09 -0.43 1.95
N ALA A 259 2.12 -1.22 2.42
CA ALA A 259 2.38 -2.44 3.20
C ALA A 259 3.19 -3.47 2.39
N ALA A 260 2.88 -3.65 1.11
CA ALA A 260 3.63 -4.52 0.22
C ALA A 260 5.08 -4.05 0.05
N ILE A 261 5.25 -2.74 -0.15
CA ILE A 261 6.57 -2.10 -0.27
C ILE A 261 7.37 -2.29 1.03
N LYS A 262 6.75 -2.10 2.19
CA LYS A 262 7.40 -2.27 3.49
C LYS A 262 7.91 -3.71 3.67
N LYS A 263 7.04 -4.71 3.48
CA LYS A 263 7.43 -6.13 3.56
C LYS A 263 8.59 -6.45 2.62
N ARG A 264 8.53 -5.92 1.39
CA ARG A 264 9.61 -6.13 0.40
C ARG A 264 10.92 -5.48 0.85
N LEU A 265 10.89 -4.31 1.47
CA LEU A 265 12.07 -3.61 1.99
C LEU A 265 12.66 -4.30 3.22
N GLU A 266 11.84 -4.97 4.04
CA GLU A 266 12.28 -5.76 5.19
C GLU A 266 12.99 -7.05 4.77
N THR A 267 12.52 -7.69 3.70
CA THR A 267 13.15 -8.89 3.12
C THR A 267 14.21 -8.57 2.05
N PHE A 268 14.58 -7.29 1.89
CA PHE A 268 15.53 -6.87 0.87
C PHE A 268 16.97 -7.12 1.29
N ASP A 269 17.63 -8.07 0.62
CA ASP A 269 19.07 -8.29 0.79
C ASP A 269 19.88 -7.21 0.08
N LEU A 270 20.32 -6.21 0.86
CA LEU A 270 21.16 -5.12 0.37
C LEU A 270 22.55 -5.59 -0.07
N GLU A 271 23.10 -6.63 0.55
CA GLU A 271 24.45 -7.12 0.25
C GLU A 271 24.48 -7.88 -1.08
N ALA A 272 23.50 -8.76 -1.30
CA ALA A 272 23.36 -9.46 -2.56
C ALA A 272 23.14 -8.48 -3.71
N GLU A 273 22.23 -7.51 -3.54
CA GLU A 273 21.97 -6.51 -4.57
C GLU A 273 23.21 -5.63 -4.82
N TYR A 274 23.95 -5.26 -3.78
CA TYR A 274 25.19 -4.50 -3.92
C TYR A 274 26.21 -5.25 -4.79
N LYS A 275 26.41 -6.55 -4.54
CA LYS A 275 27.35 -7.38 -5.33
C LYS A 275 26.94 -7.44 -6.81
N ILE A 276 25.65 -7.66 -7.08
CA ILE A 276 25.09 -7.69 -8.44
C ILE A 276 25.29 -6.34 -9.14
N LEU A 277 24.97 -5.24 -8.46
CA LEU A 277 25.10 -3.89 -9.01
C LEU A 277 26.55 -3.48 -9.22
N ASN A 278 27.47 -3.89 -8.34
CA ASN A 278 28.88 -3.61 -8.49
C ASN A 278 29.47 -4.32 -9.72
N ASP A 279 29.19 -5.61 -9.90
CA ASP A 279 29.58 -6.36 -11.09
C ASP A 279 29.02 -5.74 -12.38
N LEU A 280 27.72 -5.40 -12.40
CA LEU A 280 27.09 -4.71 -13.52
C LEU A 280 27.66 -3.31 -13.78
N SER A 281 28.18 -2.64 -12.75
CA SER A 281 28.82 -1.33 -12.90
C SER A 281 30.20 -1.43 -13.54
N GLU A 282 30.95 -2.50 -13.21
CA GLU A 282 32.28 -2.76 -13.75
C GLU A 282 32.19 -3.32 -15.18
N ASN A 283 31.45 -4.41 -15.34
CA ASN A 283 31.39 -5.23 -16.55
C ASN A 283 30.24 -4.86 -17.51
N GLY A 284 29.22 -4.15 -17.03
CA GLY A 284 28.09 -3.74 -17.86
C GLY A 284 28.46 -2.76 -18.97
N LYS A 285 27.61 -2.65 -19.99
CA LYS A 285 27.80 -1.73 -21.12
C LYS A 285 26.59 -0.80 -21.32
N GLY A 286 26.85 0.41 -21.80
CA GLY A 286 25.83 1.38 -22.21
C GLY A 286 24.87 1.78 -21.09
N ALA A 287 23.57 1.82 -21.41
CA ALA A 287 22.52 2.27 -20.49
C ALA A 287 22.38 1.42 -19.22
N LYS A 288 22.67 0.10 -19.30
CA LYS A 288 22.60 -0.81 -18.15
C LYS A 288 23.64 -0.45 -17.09
N LYS A 289 24.88 -0.16 -17.49
CA LYS A 289 25.95 0.32 -16.60
C LYS A 289 25.57 1.64 -15.93
N THR A 290 25.05 2.60 -16.71
CA THR A 290 24.62 3.90 -16.16
C THR A 290 23.49 3.75 -15.14
N ARG A 291 22.53 2.86 -15.36
CA ARG A 291 21.47 2.55 -14.39
C ARG A 291 22.04 1.88 -13.14
N ALA A 292 22.92 0.89 -13.30
CA ALA A 292 23.56 0.19 -12.19
C ALA A 292 24.34 1.16 -11.28
N ILE A 293 25.14 2.07 -11.84
CA ILE A 293 25.88 3.08 -11.07
C ILE A 293 24.93 3.98 -10.26
N LYS A 294 23.81 4.40 -10.85
CA LYS A 294 22.82 5.26 -10.16
C LYS A 294 22.11 4.52 -9.03
N ARG A 295 21.78 3.24 -9.22
CA ARG A 295 21.17 2.38 -8.20
C ARG A 295 22.18 2.07 -7.08
N LEU A 296 23.42 1.75 -7.43
CA LEU A 296 24.51 1.45 -6.50
C LEU A 296 24.74 2.61 -5.52
N LYS A 297 24.62 3.87 -5.97
CA LYS A 297 24.71 5.03 -5.06
C LYS A 297 23.67 5.00 -3.93
N VAL A 298 22.44 4.56 -4.22
CA VAL A 298 21.36 4.48 -3.22
C VAL A 298 21.58 3.27 -2.31
N VAL A 299 21.89 2.11 -2.87
CA VAL A 299 22.17 0.88 -2.09
C VAL A 299 23.38 1.09 -1.16
N ASN A 300 24.48 1.65 -1.66
CA ASN A 300 25.68 1.93 -0.88
C ASN A 300 25.43 2.95 0.25
N ALA A 301 24.54 3.92 0.04
CA ALA A 301 24.17 4.87 1.08
C ALA A 301 23.42 4.20 2.25
N PHE A 302 22.59 3.19 1.97
CA PHE A 302 21.95 2.40 3.02
C PHE A 302 22.91 1.41 3.69
N MET A 303 23.89 0.86 2.96
CA MET A 303 24.93 -0.02 3.51
C MET A 303 25.90 0.71 4.45
N THR A 304 26.23 1.96 4.16
CA THR A 304 27.22 2.73 4.94
C THR A 304 26.61 3.52 6.09
N THR A 305 25.28 3.67 6.15
CA THR A 305 24.60 4.40 7.21
C THR A 305 23.80 3.46 8.10
N SER A 306 23.46 3.89 9.32
CA SER A 306 22.58 3.13 10.23
C SER A 306 21.09 3.21 9.85
N ASN A 307 20.75 3.69 8.65
CA ASN A 307 19.37 3.89 8.24
C ASN A 307 18.82 2.59 7.66
N HIS A 308 17.67 2.13 8.18
CA HIS A 308 16.96 1.01 7.58
C HIS A 308 16.10 1.48 6.39
N PRO A 309 16.12 0.82 5.22
CA PRO A 309 15.31 1.23 4.07
C PRO A 309 13.80 1.23 4.34
N ALA A 310 13.32 0.31 5.19
CA ALA A 310 11.92 0.24 5.58
C ALA A 310 11.41 1.53 6.26
N SER A 311 12.29 2.36 6.84
CA SER A 311 11.93 3.66 7.43
C SER A 311 11.46 4.70 6.39
N MET A 312 11.56 4.41 5.08
CA MET A 312 10.89 5.20 4.03
C MET A 312 9.36 4.97 4.01
N VAL A 313 8.89 3.92 4.68
CA VAL A 313 7.47 3.64 4.92
C VAL A 313 7.16 3.93 6.39
N LEU A 314 6.13 4.73 6.62
CA LEU A 314 5.74 5.21 7.93
C LEU A 314 4.59 4.37 8.47
N ASP A 315 4.74 3.87 9.69
CA ASP A 315 3.63 3.32 10.50
C ASP A 315 3.00 4.38 11.41
N CYS A 316 3.73 5.48 11.65
CA CYS A 316 3.24 6.60 12.43
C CYS A 316 3.74 7.91 11.84
N VAL A 317 2.99 8.99 12.01
CA VAL A 317 3.32 10.33 11.50
C VAL A 317 3.53 11.29 12.68
N PRO A 318 4.64 12.05 12.71
CA PRO A 318 4.84 13.05 13.75
C PRO A 318 3.89 14.24 13.56
N VAL A 319 3.35 14.73 14.66
CA VAL A 319 2.52 15.94 14.72
C VAL A 319 3.35 17.08 15.28
N ILE A 320 3.56 18.11 14.44
CA ILE A 320 4.33 19.29 14.81
C ILE A 320 3.68 20.03 16.00
N PRO A 321 4.48 20.68 16.89
CA PRO A 321 3.94 21.41 18.03
C PRO A 321 2.92 22.49 17.63
N PRO A 322 1.82 22.68 18.39
CA PRO A 322 0.69 23.51 18.00
C PRO A 322 1.04 25.00 17.83
N ASP A 323 2.03 25.51 18.56
CA ASP A 323 2.44 26.90 18.44
C ASP A 323 3.18 27.21 17.12
N LEU A 324 3.65 26.18 16.40
CA LEU A 324 4.18 26.28 15.04
C LEU A 324 3.07 26.19 13.98
N ARG A 325 1.84 25.82 14.37
CA ARG A 325 0.63 25.75 13.54
C ARG A 325 -0.56 26.41 14.25
N PRO A 326 -0.46 27.71 14.59
CA PRO A 326 -1.42 28.37 15.47
C PRO A 326 -2.82 28.43 14.86
N MET A 327 -3.81 28.53 15.75
CA MET A 327 -5.19 28.85 15.45
C MET A 327 -5.54 30.14 16.19
N VAL A 328 -5.93 31.18 15.46
CA VAL A 328 -6.13 32.52 15.99
C VAL A 328 -7.59 32.91 15.82
N GLN A 329 -8.19 33.47 16.86
CA GLN A 329 -9.52 34.04 16.79
C GLN A 329 -9.44 35.44 16.19
N LEU A 330 -10.28 35.73 15.20
CA LEU A 330 -10.42 37.04 14.59
C LEU A 330 -11.58 37.81 15.23
N ASP A 331 -11.53 39.13 15.08
CA ASP A 331 -12.65 40.00 15.43
C ASP A 331 -13.90 39.58 14.65
N GLY A 332 -15.02 39.38 15.36
CA GLY A 332 -16.25 38.81 14.80
C GLY A 332 -16.44 37.30 15.02
N GLY A 333 -15.61 36.67 15.85
CA GLY A 333 -15.83 35.29 16.33
C GLY A 333 -15.45 34.20 15.33
N ARG A 334 -14.80 34.56 14.22
CA ARG A 334 -14.22 33.62 13.25
C ARG A 334 -12.86 33.12 13.73
N PHE A 335 -12.40 32.01 13.18
CA PHE A 335 -11.06 31.47 13.43
C PHE A 335 -10.27 31.40 12.13
N ALA A 336 -8.99 31.77 12.21
CA ALA A 336 -7.99 31.51 11.19
C ALA A 336 -7.09 30.36 11.65
N THR A 337 -6.90 29.35 10.80
CA THR A 337 -6.10 28.17 11.07
C THR A 337 -4.97 28.06 10.06
N SER A 338 -3.80 27.60 10.50
CA SER A 338 -2.77 27.12 9.56
C SER A 338 -3.29 25.93 8.74
N ASP A 339 -2.97 25.90 7.44
CA ASP A 339 -3.28 24.79 6.53
C ASP A 339 -2.81 23.42 7.06
N LEU A 340 -1.72 23.41 7.86
CA LEU A 340 -1.22 22.19 8.50
C LEU A 340 -2.27 21.53 9.39
N ASN A 341 -3.12 22.31 10.06
CA ASN A 341 -4.18 21.74 10.89
C ASN A 341 -5.26 21.06 10.05
N ASP A 342 -5.58 21.61 8.88
CA ASP A 342 -6.52 20.96 7.96
C ASP A 342 -5.93 19.70 7.32
N LEU A 343 -4.61 19.67 7.09
CA LEU A 343 -3.90 18.49 6.62
C LEU A 343 -3.83 17.38 7.67
N TYR A 344 -3.51 17.70 8.93
CA TYR A 344 -3.52 16.70 10.01
C TYR A 344 -4.92 16.20 10.38
N ARG A 345 -5.95 16.99 10.09
CA ARG A 345 -7.35 16.61 10.34
C ARG A 345 -7.87 15.61 9.31
N ARG A 346 -7.38 15.67 8.08
CA ARG A 346 -7.71 14.73 7.00
C ARG A 346 -6.95 13.44 7.19
#